data_AF-A0A183PCK3-F1
#
_entry.id   AF-A0A183PCK3-F1
#
_cell.length_a   1.000
_cell.length_b   1.000
_cell.length_c   1.000
_cell.angle_alpha   90.00
_cell.angle_beta   90.00
_cell.angle_gamma   90.00
#
_symmetry.space_group_name_H-M   'P 1'
#
loop_
_entity.id
_entity.type
_entity.pdbx_description
1 polymer ?
#
loop_
_entity_poly.entity_id
_entity_poly.type
_entity_poly.pdbx_seq_one_letter_code
_entity_poly.pdbx_strand_id
1 'polypeptide(L)'
;MVVGWYHSHPGFGCWLSGVDMNTQQSFEALSDRAVAVVVDPIQSVVIDAFRLINPNLVIANQEPRQTTSNVGHLSKPTIQALIHGLNRHYYSLPINYRKNKWEIKSLEDEEKMTPEQLAIKNDPKRHLGEHVDELMTSNITQSLGAMLHSVVFT
;
A
#
# COMPACT_ATOMS: atom_id res chain seq x y z
N MET A 1 -13.98 -7.18 7.42
CA MET A 1 -12.94 -7.79 8.27
C MET A 1 -11.78 -6.80 8.36
N VAL A 2 -11.37 -6.42 9.57
CA VAL A 2 -10.24 -5.50 9.80
C VAL A 2 -9.00 -6.35 10.10
N VAL A 3 -7.89 -6.08 9.41
CA VAL A 3 -6.66 -6.89 9.49
C VAL A 3 -5.54 -6.26 10.35
N GLY A 4 -5.76 -5.04 10.82
CA GLY A 4 -4.77 -4.29 11.57
C GLY A 4 -5.10 -2.80 11.61
N TRP A 5 -4.14 -2.02 12.08
CA TRP A 5 -4.21 -0.56 12.15
C TRP A 5 -2.81 0.02 11.91
N TYR A 6 -2.74 1.32 11.60
CA TYR A 6 -1.47 2.01 11.40
C TYR A 6 -1.50 3.38 12.05
N HIS A 7 -0.33 3.91 12.36
CA HIS A 7 -0.14 5.28 12.81
C HIS A 7 1.25 5.78 12.40
N SER A 8 1.52 7.06 12.62
CA SER A 8 2.77 7.67 12.21
C SER A 8 3.58 8.15 13.42
N HIS A 9 4.90 7.97 13.37
CA HIS A 9 5.87 8.50 14.33
C HIS A 9 6.82 9.46 13.60
N PRO A 10 6.44 10.74 13.40
CA PRO A 10 7.21 11.64 12.55
C PRO A 10 8.55 12.00 13.22
N GLY A 11 9.68 11.57 12.64
CA GLY A 11 11.03 11.91 13.09
C GLY A 11 11.58 11.07 14.25
N PHE A 12 10.82 10.07 14.73
CA PHE A 12 11.19 9.24 15.89
C PHE A 12 11.56 7.79 15.51
N GLY A 13 11.44 7.43 14.23
CA GLY A 13 11.59 6.05 13.76
C GLY A 13 10.36 5.19 14.07
N CYS A 14 10.45 3.89 13.76
CA CYS A 14 9.35 2.95 13.89
C CYS A 14 9.49 2.07 15.14
N TRP A 15 8.63 2.27 16.15
CA TRP A 15 8.54 1.47 17.37
C TRP A 15 7.15 1.62 17.98
N LEU A 16 6.80 0.84 19.01
CA LEU A 16 5.51 0.96 19.69
C LEU A 16 5.71 1.57 21.08
N SER A 17 5.01 2.66 21.37
CA SER A 17 4.92 3.20 22.72
C SER A 17 4.01 2.35 23.61
N GLY A 18 4.01 2.61 24.92
CA GLY A 18 3.08 1.93 25.83
C GLY A 18 1.60 2.15 25.46
N VAL A 19 1.27 3.33 24.90
CA VAL A 19 -0.09 3.62 24.43
C VAL A 19 -0.40 2.81 23.17
N ASP A 20 0.56 2.69 22.26
CA ASP A 20 0.40 1.91 21.03
C ASP A 20 0.26 0.41 21.35
N MET A 21 1.03 -0.09 22.32
CA MET A 21 0.92 -1.46 22.80
C MET A 21 -0.45 -1.76 23.42
N ASN A 22 -0.96 -0.88 24.28
CA ASN A 22 -2.29 -1.05 24.87
C ASN A 22 -3.41 -1.05 23.81
N THR A 23 -3.24 -0.22 22.77
CA THR A 23 -4.15 -0.15 21.63
C THR A 23 -4.09 -1.43 20.81
N GLN A 24 -2.88 -1.90 20.49
CA GLN A 24 -2.66 -3.16 19.78
C GLN A 24 -3.24 -4.36 20.54
N GLN A 25 -3.09 -4.41 21.87
CA GLN A 25 -3.68 -5.47 22.70
C GLN A 25 -5.21 -5.51 22.56
N SER A 26 -5.85 -4.34 22.46
CA SER A 26 -7.30 -4.24 22.25
C SER A 26 -7.71 -4.75 20.85
N PHE A 27 -6.91 -4.46 19.82
CA PHE A 27 -7.13 -4.97 18.47
C PHE A 27 -6.89 -6.49 18.34
N GLU A 28 -5.87 -7.02 19.02
CA GLU A 28 -5.58 -8.46 19.05
C GLU A 28 -6.69 -9.26 19.76
N ALA A 29 -7.39 -8.66 20.73
CA ALA A 29 -8.56 -9.28 21.37
C ALA A 29 -9.75 -9.45 20.41
N LEU A 30 -9.88 -8.56 19.42
CA LEU A 30 -10.93 -8.65 18.39
C LEU A 30 -10.49 -9.54 17.21
N SER A 31 -9.23 -9.43 16.80
CA SER A 31 -8.65 -10.17 15.69
C SER A 31 -7.26 -10.62 16.09
N ASP A 32 -7.11 -11.92 16.37
CA ASP A 32 -5.85 -12.50 16.86
C ASP A 32 -4.65 -12.03 16.02
N ARG A 33 -4.80 -11.98 14.70
CA ARG A 33 -3.73 -11.63 13.73
C ARG A 33 -3.68 -10.16 13.34
N ALA A 34 -4.22 -9.25 14.16
CA ALA A 34 -4.12 -7.82 13.90
C ALA A 34 -2.65 -7.37 13.85
N VAL A 35 -2.28 -6.57 12.85
CA VAL A 35 -0.92 -6.02 12.70
C VAL A 35 -0.94 -4.52 12.96
N ALA A 36 0.03 -4.02 13.73
CA ALA A 36 0.28 -2.59 13.89
C ALA A 36 1.37 -2.14 12.92
N VAL A 37 1.09 -1.19 12.05
CA VAL A 37 2.08 -0.61 11.12
C VAL A 37 2.46 0.80 11.59
N VAL A 38 3.76 1.08 11.65
CA VAL A 38 4.30 2.40 12.00
C VAL A 38 4.99 2.98 10.78
N VAL A 39 4.66 4.24 10.47
CA VAL A 39 5.24 4.96 9.34
C VAL A 39 5.93 6.23 9.85
N ASP A 40 7.20 6.42 9.50
CA ASP A 40 7.91 7.69 9.70
C ASP A 40 8.05 8.41 8.34
N PRO A 41 7.22 9.42 8.05
CA PRO A 41 7.30 10.15 6.80
C PRO A 41 8.49 11.12 6.73
N ILE A 42 9.16 11.42 7.85
CA ILE A 42 10.22 12.43 7.92
C ILE A 42 11.59 11.80 7.64
N GLN A 43 11.90 10.67 8.28
CA GLN A 43 13.20 9.97 8.13
C GLN A 43 13.23 9.03 6.91
N SER A 44 12.89 9.54 5.72
CA SER A 44 12.97 8.78 4.45
C SER A 44 11.93 7.64 4.28
N VAL A 45 10.68 7.87 4.67
CA VAL A 45 9.57 6.90 4.50
C VAL A 45 9.93 5.51 5.02
N VAL A 46 10.32 5.46 6.30
CA VAL A 46 10.59 4.20 6.98
C VAL A 46 9.24 3.61 7.40
N ILE A 47 9.06 2.33 7.10
CA ILE A 47 7.85 1.57 7.45
C ILE A 47 8.30 0.29 8.12
N ASP A 48 7.71 -0.01 9.28
CA ASP A 48 7.87 -1.28 9.96
C ASP A 48 6.51 -1.76 10.49
N ALA A 49 6.39 -3.07 10.66
CA ALA A 49 5.16 -3.73 11.09
C ALA A 49 5.44 -4.56 12.33
N PHE A 50 4.56 -4.47 13.32
CA PHE A 50 4.77 -5.06 14.63
C PHE A 50 3.56 -5.88 15.07
N ARG A 51 3.85 -6.84 15.95
CA ARG A 51 2.85 -7.60 16.71
C ARG A 51 3.33 -7.82 18.13
N LEU A 52 2.41 -7.90 19.09
CA LEU A 52 2.77 -8.12 20.49
C LEU A 52 3.23 -9.57 20.71
N ILE A 53 4.11 -9.72 21.69
CA ILE A 53 4.52 -11.02 22.21
C ILE A 53 3.54 -11.38 23.33
N ASN A 54 2.93 -12.55 23.24
CA ASN A 54 2.10 -13.06 24.32
C ASN A 54 3.00 -13.42 25.53
N PRO A 55 2.79 -12.79 26.71
CA PRO A 55 3.60 -13.05 27.91
C PRO A 55 3.60 -14.52 28.33
N ASN A 56 2.50 -15.25 28.08
CA ASN A 56 2.39 -16.66 28.44
C ASN A 56 3.37 -17.53 27.66
N LEU A 57 3.69 -17.17 26.40
CA LEU A 57 4.66 -17.89 25.58
C LEU A 57 6.09 -17.70 26.09
N VAL A 58 6.40 -16.48 26.56
CA VAL A 58 7.71 -16.17 27.13
C VAL A 58 7.95 -16.97 28.40
N ILE A 59 6.95 -17.06 29.28
CA ILE A 59 7.04 -17.87 30.51
C ILE A 59 7.19 -19.36 30.17
N ALA A 60 6.55 -19.82 29.10
CA ALA A 60 6.66 -21.19 28.61
C ALA A 60 7.98 -21.48 27.87
N ASN A 61 8.91 -20.52 27.77
CA ASN A 61 10.12 -20.60 26.95
C ASN A 61 9.85 -21.02 25.49
N GLN A 62 8.67 -20.69 24.98
CA GLN A 62 8.32 -20.93 23.58
C GLN A 62 8.68 -19.70 22.75
N GLU A 63 9.31 -19.93 21.60
CA GLU A 63 9.60 -18.86 20.65
C GLU A 63 8.30 -18.19 20.19
N PRO A 64 8.12 -16.88 20.43
CA PRO A 64 6.90 -16.17 20.04
C PRO A 64 6.70 -16.09 18.53
N ARG A 65 7.80 -16.24 17.78
CA ARG A 65 7.82 -16.11 16.33
C ARG A 65 7.46 -17.44 15.69
N GLN A 66 6.40 -17.46 14.87
CA GLN A 66 6.16 -18.59 13.98
C GLN A 66 7.28 -18.66 12.94
N THR A 67 8.10 -19.72 13.01
CA THR A 67 9.15 -19.98 12.02
C THR A 67 8.50 -20.45 10.72
N THR A 68 8.16 -19.50 9.84
CA THR A 68 7.79 -19.81 8.46
C THR A 68 9.05 -19.90 7.60
N SER A 69 9.04 -20.74 6.56
CA SER A 69 10.17 -20.97 5.64
C SER A 69 10.63 -19.71 4.88
N ASN A 70 9.89 -18.62 4.98
CA ASN A 70 10.19 -17.36 4.32
C ASN A 70 10.96 -16.49 5.32
N VAL A 71 12.25 -16.78 5.49
CA VAL A 71 13.17 -15.90 6.22
C VAL A 71 13.36 -14.65 5.35
N GLY A 72 12.34 -13.79 5.34
CA GLY A 72 12.46 -12.42 4.85
C GLY A 72 13.60 -11.76 5.61
N HIS A 73 14.41 -10.99 4.91
CA HIS A 73 15.52 -10.26 5.50
C HIS A 73 14.93 -9.27 6.53
N LEU A 74 14.91 -9.66 7.81
CA LEU A 74 14.47 -8.76 8.87
C LEU A 74 15.47 -7.61 8.87
N SER A 75 15.00 -6.39 8.61
CA SER A 75 15.84 -5.21 8.68
C SER A 75 16.50 -5.14 10.05
N LYS A 76 17.78 -4.75 10.09
CA LYS A 76 18.46 -4.59 11.37
C LYS A 76 17.68 -3.55 12.17
N PRO A 77 17.22 -3.89 13.39
CA PRO A 77 16.41 -2.98 14.16
C PRO A 77 17.21 -1.75 14.58
N THR A 78 16.55 -0.61 14.67
CA THR A 78 17.16 0.62 15.19
C THR A 78 17.39 0.49 16.70
N ILE A 79 18.43 1.17 17.20
CA ILE A 79 18.73 1.20 18.65
C ILE A 79 17.54 1.75 19.44
N GLN A 80 16.85 2.76 18.90
CA GLN A 80 15.63 3.31 19.50
C GLN A 80 14.55 2.24 19.65
N ALA A 81 14.26 1.46 18.61
CA ALA A 81 13.27 0.39 18.70
C ALA A 81 13.62 -0.68 19.75
N LEU A 82 14.90 -1.02 19.89
CA LEU A 82 15.38 -1.94 20.93
C LEU A 82 15.16 -1.39 22.35
N ILE A 83 15.46 -0.10 22.57
CA ILE A 83 15.24 0.58 23.86
C ILE A 83 13.75 0.60 24.22
N HIS A 84 12.88 0.77 23.22
CA HIS A 84 11.43 0.78 23.40
C HIS A 84 10.76 -0.60 23.50
N GLY A 85 11.55 -1.68 23.55
CA GLY A 85 11.04 -3.01 23.88
C GLY A 85 10.81 -3.95 22.71
N LEU A 86 11.38 -3.64 21.54
CA LEU A 86 11.47 -4.61 20.44
C LEU A 86 12.23 -5.88 20.92
N ASN A 87 11.70 -7.04 20.55
CA ASN A 87 12.12 -8.38 20.99
C ASN A 87 11.88 -8.70 22.47
N ARG A 88 11.19 -7.81 23.21
CA ARG A 88 10.77 -8.05 24.60
C ARG A 88 9.25 -8.05 24.72
N HIS A 89 8.61 -7.01 24.21
CA HIS A 89 7.16 -6.82 24.29
C HIS A 89 6.46 -7.05 22.96
N TYR A 90 7.16 -6.79 21.85
CA TYR A 90 6.67 -6.95 20.50
C TYR A 90 7.82 -7.34 19.58
N TYR A 91 7.50 -7.83 18.39
CA TYR A 91 8.48 -8.21 17.38
C TYR A 91 8.12 -7.59 16.02
N SER A 92 9.13 -7.33 15.20
CA SER A 92 8.96 -6.85 13.82
C SER A 92 8.58 -8.00 12.89
N LEU A 93 7.72 -7.69 11.92
CA LEU A 93 7.28 -8.55 10.85
C LEU A 93 7.93 -8.11 9.53
N PRO A 94 8.46 -9.05 8.72
CA PRO A 94 9.02 -8.70 7.42
C PRO A 94 7.91 -8.20 6.49
N ILE A 95 8.13 -7.03 5.89
CA ILE A 95 7.23 -6.43 4.90
C ILE A 95 7.73 -6.77 3.50
N ASN A 96 6.82 -7.12 2.61
CA ASN A 96 7.10 -7.28 1.19
C ASN A 96 6.06 -6.55 0.36
N TYR A 97 6.49 -6.01 -0.78
CA TYR A 97 5.62 -5.26 -1.69
C TYR A 97 5.30 -6.14 -2.89
N ARG A 98 4.01 -6.39 -3.10
CA ARG A 98 3.53 -6.96 -4.35
C ARG A 98 3.18 -5.81 -5.29
N LYS A 99 3.87 -5.72 -6.42
CA LYS A 99 3.57 -4.75 -7.49
C LYS A 99 3.07 -5.50 -8.72
N ASN A 100 1.96 -5.06 -9.28
CA ASN A 100 1.41 -5.61 -10.52
C ASN A 100 2.03 -4.91 -11.74
N LYS A 101 2.07 -5.59 -12.89
CA LYS A 101 2.63 -5.05 -14.15
C LYS A 101 2.00 -3.70 -14.54
N TRP A 102 0.69 -3.56 -14.37
CA TRP A 102 -0.05 -2.33 -14.67
C TRP A 102 0.28 -1.18 -13.73
N GLU A 103 0.47 -1.47 -12.44
CA GLU A 103 0.86 -0.47 -11.45
C GLU A 103 2.25 0.06 -11.77
N ILE A 104 3.20 -0.84 -12.07
CA ILE A 104 4.56 -0.46 -12.47
C ILE A 104 4.53 0.42 -13.71
N LYS A 105 3.81 -0.01 -14.75
CA LYS A 105 3.68 0.77 -15.98
C LYS A 105 3.05 2.16 -15.73
N SER A 106 1.97 2.23 -14.94
CA SER A 106 1.31 3.50 -14.63
C SER A 106 2.23 4.45 -13.88
N LEU A 107 3.02 3.93 -12.93
CA LEU A 107 4.00 4.72 -12.18
C LEU A 107 5.15 5.20 -13.08
N GLU A 108 5.66 4.35 -13.98
CA GLU A 108 6.69 4.72 -14.97
C GLU A 108 6.19 5.77 -15.96
N ASP A 109 4.93 5.67 -16.40
CA ASP A 109 4.31 6.63 -17.30
C ASP A 109 4.12 7.99 -16.59
N GLU A 110 3.76 7.98 -15.30
CA GLU A 110 3.69 9.20 -14.49
C GLU A 110 5.04 9.85 -14.25
N GLU A 111 6.08 9.07 -13.98
CA GLU A 111 7.45 9.58 -13.76
C GLU A 111 8.00 10.29 -15.01
N LYS A 112 7.61 9.86 -16.21
CA LYS A 112 8.04 10.44 -17.49
C LYS A 112 7.24 11.69 -17.90
N MET A 113 6.07 11.91 -17.32
CA MET A 113 5.23 13.06 -17.66
C MET A 113 5.72 14.32 -16.95
N THR A 114 5.62 15.46 -17.65
CA THR A 114 5.84 16.75 -16.99
C THR A 114 4.70 17.06 -16.01
N PRO A 115 4.91 17.93 -15.00
CA PRO A 115 3.86 18.31 -14.05
C PRO A 115 2.60 18.88 -14.75
N GLU A 116 2.78 19.57 -15.87
CA GLU A 116 1.70 20.09 -16.71
C GLU A 116 0.92 18.97 -17.40
N GLN A 117 1.59 17.95 -17.92
CA GLN A 117 0.96 16.79 -18.54
C GLN A 117 0.21 15.93 -17.52
N LEU A 118 0.74 15.79 -16.30
CA LEU A 118 0.06 15.12 -15.17
C LEU A 118 -1.23 15.82 -14.75
N ALA A 119 -1.20 17.16 -14.69
CA ALA A 119 -2.40 17.95 -14.39
C ALA A 119 -3.48 17.79 -15.47
N ILE A 120 -3.08 17.63 -16.74
CA ILE A 120 -3.99 17.42 -17.88
C ILE A 120 -4.54 15.99 -17.90
N LYS A 121 -3.72 14.96 -17.63
CA LYS A 121 -4.14 13.55 -17.58
C LYS A 121 -5.28 13.32 -16.58
N ASN A 122 -5.26 14.04 -15.46
CA ASN A 122 -6.22 13.90 -14.39
C ASN A 122 -7.45 14.84 -14.51
N ASP A 123 -7.58 15.62 -15.60
CA ASP A 123 -8.74 16.50 -15.80
C ASP A 123 -9.93 15.73 -16.42
N PRO A 124 -11.02 15.48 -15.66
CA PRO A 124 -12.16 14.73 -16.16
C PRO A 124 -12.86 15.43 -17.32
N LYS A 125 -12.80 16.77 -17.41
CA LYS A 125 -13.45 17.52 -18.49
C LYS A 125 -12.79 17.26 -19.83
N ARG A 126 -11.45 17.21 -19.87
CA ARG A 126 -10.70 16.95 -21.12
C ARG A 126 -10.83 15.50 -21.56
N HIS A 127 -10.80 14.55 -20.61
CA HIS A 127 -11.00 13.13 -20.91
C HIS A 127 -12.39 12.86 -21.52
N LEU A 128 -13.43 13.51 -20.99
CA LEU A 128 -14.77 13.45 -21.57
C LEU A 128 -14.82 14.11 -22.96
N GLY A 129 -14.13 15.23 -23.16
CA GLY A 129 -14.06 15.90 -24.45
C GLY A 129 -13.43 15.02 -25.54
N GLU A 130 -12.26 14.44 -25.28
CA GLU A 130 -11.57 13.57 -26.23
C GLU A 130 -12.40 12.34 -26.61
N HIS A 131 -13.08 11.71 -25.64
CA HIS A 131 -13.93 10.55 -25.91
C HIS A 131 -15.20 10.90 -26.71
N VAL A 132 -15.75 12.10 -26.50
CA VAL A 132 -16.90 12.59 -27.28
C VAL A 132 -16.50 12.81 -28.73
N ASP A 133 -15.35 13.42 -29.00
CA ASP A 133 -14.88 13.64 -30.36
C ASP A 133 -14.64 12.32 -31.10
N GLU A 134 -14.01 11.34 -30.43
CA GLU A 134 -13.76 10.01 -31.00
C GLU A 134 -15.07 9.27 -31.34
N LEU A 135 -16.06 9.30 -30.43
CA LEU A 135 -17.38 8.71 -30.65
C LEU A 135 -18.15 9.41 -31.78
N MET A 136 -18.09 10.74 -31.86
CA MET A 136 -18.75 11.51 -32.90
C MET A 136 -18.15 11.19 -34.27
N THR A 137 -16.81 11.15 -34.39
CA THR A 137 -16.12 10.77 -35.63
C THR A 137 -16.46 9.34 -36.04
N SER A 138 -16.47 8.39 -35.10
CA SER A 138 -16.82 7.00 -35.38
C SER A 138 -18.27 6.85 -35.87
N ASN A 139 -19.22 7.48 -35.19
CA ASN A 139 -20.64 7.42 -35.57
C ASN A 139 -20.91 8.07 -36.93
N ILE A 140 -20.27 9.21 -37.22
CA ILE A 140 -20.41 9.91 -38.51
C ILE A 140 -19.85 9.05 -39.64
N THR A 141 -18.63 8.54 -39.49
CA THR A 141 -17.99 7.71 -40.53
C THR A 141 -18.74 6.40 -40.77
N GLN A 142 -19.25 5.76 -39.73
CA GLN A 142 -20.06 4.54 -39.86
C GLN A 142 -21.39 4.80 -40.56
N SER A 143 -22.08 5.90 -40.21
CA SER A 143 -23.36 6.27 -40.83
C SER A 143 -23.19 6.66 -42.30
N LEU A 144 -22.17 7.46 -42.62
CA LEU A 144 -21.86 7.82 -44.01
C LEU A 144 -21.42 6.62 -44.83
N GLY A 145 -20.61 5.73 -44.25
CA GLY A 145 -20.17 4.50 -44.90
C GLY A 145 -21.33 3.58 -45.28
N ALA A 146 -22.30 3.40 -44.38
CA ALA A 146 -23.51 2.64 -44.65
C ALA A 146 -24.37 3.28 -45.76
N MET A 147 -24.52 4.61 -45.74
CA MET A 147 -25.25 5.34 -46.79
C MET A 147 -24.57 5.23 -48.16
N LEU A 148 -23.26 5.43 -48.23
CA LEU A 148 -22.49 5.26 -49.47
C LEU A 148 -22.61 3.84 -50.03
N HIS A 149 -22.52 2.83 -49.16
CA HIS A 149 -22.68 1.45 -49.57
C HIS A 149 -24.02 1.18 -50.25
N SER A 150 -25.09 1.84 -49.78
CA SER A 150 -26.44 1.72 -50.37
C SER A 150 -26.63 2.41 -51.72
N VAL A 151 -25.72 3.31 -52.12
CA VAL A 151 -25.80 4.04 -53.41
C VAL A 151 -24.82 3.46 -54.43
N VAL A 152 -23.66 2.98 -53.97
CA VAL A 152 -22.57 2.49 -54.83
C VAL A 152 -22.75 1.04 -55.23
N PHE A 153 -23.32 0.20 -54.36
CA PHE A 153 -23.45 -1.25 -54.57
C PHE A 153 -24.89 -1.72 -54.81
N THR A 154 -25.79 -0.79 -55.14
CA THR A 154 -27.09 -1.06 -55.77
C THR A 154 -26.96 -0.95 -57.28
#